data_AF-A0A8J5M3Y7-F1
#
_entry.id   AF-A0A8J5M3Y7-F1
#
_cell.length_a   1.000
_cell.length_b   1.000
_cell.length_c   1.000
_cell.angle_alpha   90.00
_cell.angle_beta   90.00
_cell.angle_gamma   90.00
#
_symmetry.space_group_name_H-M   'P 1'
#
loop_
_entity.id
_entity.type
_entity.pdbx_description
1 polymer ?
#
loop_
_entity_poly.entity_id
_entity_poly.type
_entity_poly.pdbx_seq_one_letter_code
_entity_poly.pdbx_strand_id
1 'polypeptide(L)'
;MFALYATVTNHAGSELLSSKEVVSEANRHKRAIYALMIANLVEDVNLGVVSPLQETRKLYPAIDAPPTPSATLALLCTHLLHERVRSVAAPVPQVERGDHAAEQVRAQSCTR
;
A
#
# COMPACT_ATOMS: atom_id res chain seq x y z
N MET A 1 4.19 -10.40 34.95
CA MET A 1 3.05 -10.74 34.08
C MET A 1 3.00 -9.69 32.97
N PHE A 2 2.79 -10.14 31.72
CA PHE A 2 2.82 -9.41 30.43
C PHE A 2 4.23 -9.06 29.89
N ALA A 3 4.63 -9.36 28.66
CA ALA A 3 4.07 -10.21 27.60
C ALA A 3 5.21 -10.44 26.59
N LEU A 4 5.31 -11.66 26.09
CA LEU A 4 5.96 -12.12 24.86
C LEU A 4 6.75 -11.04 24.06
N TYR A 5 8.05 -10.91 24.33
CA TYR A 5 9.00 -10.28 23.40
C TYR A 5 9.17 -11.23 22.20
N ALA A 6 8.23 -11.17 21.26
CA ALA A 6 8.40 -11.81 19.96
C ALA A 6 9.49 -11.03 19.22
N THR A 7 10.73 -11.49 19.36
CA THR A 7 11.83 -11.02 18.54
C THR A 7 11.47 -11.29 17.08
N VAL A 8 11.20 -10.23 16.31
CA VAL A 8 11.11 -10.30 14.84
C VAL A 8 12.53 -10.42 14.29
N THR A 9 13.32 -11.36 14.80
CA THR A 9 14.46 -11.84 14.05
C THR A 9 13.87 -12.60 12.89
N ASN A 10 13.78 -11.95 11.73
CA ASN A 10 13.81 -12.63 10.45
C ASN A 10 15.08 -13.49 10.45
N HIS A 11 14.99 -14.67 11.05
CA HIS A 11 16.03 -15.66 10.94
C HIS A 11 16.21 -15.88 9.44
N ALA A 12 17.45 -16.02 8.97
CA ALA A 12 17.73 -16.56 7.64
C ALA A 12 17.35 -18.06 7.62
N GLY A 13 16.11 -18.37 8.00
CA GLY A 13 15.51 -19.66 7.83
C GLY A 13 15.35 -19.90 6.34
N SER A 14 15.51 -21.17 5.94
CA SER A 14 15.25 -21.65 4.58
C SER A 14 14.15 -20.83 3.92
N GLU A 15 14.46 -20.13 2.83
CA GLU A 15 13.45 -19.40 2.05
C GLU A 15 12.34 -20.41 1.72
N LEU A 16 11.16 -20.20 2.31
CA LEU A 16 9.98 -20.98 1.94
C LEU A 16 9.57 -20.48 0.57
N LEU A 17 10.15 -21.08 -0.47
CA LEU A 17 9.85 -20.76 -1.85
C LEU A 17 8.36 -21.01 -2.08
N SER A 18 7.63 -19.93 -2.32
CA SER A 18 6.23 -20.02 -2.68
C SER A 18 6.13 -20.61 -4.08
N SER A 19 5.28 -21.64 -4.25
CA SER A 19 5.05 -22.21 -5.57
C SER A 19 4.36 -21.19 -6.48
N LYS A 20 4.51 -21.35 -7.80
CA LYS A 20 3.87 -20.45 -8.78
C LYS A 20 2.35 -20.46 -8.64
N GLU A 21 1.78 -21.62 -8.30
CA GLU A 21 0.35 -21.81 -8.06
C GLU A 21 -0.11 -21.00 -6.85
N VAL A 22 0.61 -21.09 -5.72
CA VAL A 22 0.32 -20.32 -4.51
C VAL A 22 0.39 -18.81 -4.78
N VAL A 23 1.42 -18.35 -5.49
CA VAL A 23 1.57 -16.94 -5.86
C VAL A 23 0.43 -16.46 -6.76
N SER A 24 0.01 -17.28 -7.72
CA SER A 24 -1.10 -16.96 -8.62
C SER A 24 -2.43 -16.84 -7.87
N GLU A 25 -2.75 -17.84 -7.04
CA GLU A 25 -3.98 -17.85 -6.24
C GLU A 25 -4.02 -16.67 -5.26
N ALA A 26 -2.92 -16.40 -4.56
CA ALA A 26 -2.81 -15.26 -3.66
C ALA A 26 -3.00 -13.93 -4.40
N ASN A 27 -2.39 -13.77 -5.57
CA ASN A 27 -2.60 -12.59 -6.40
C ASN A 27 -4.06 -12.45 -6.87
N ARG A 28 -4.76 -13.55 -7.20
CA ARG A 28 -6.19 -13.50 -7.55
C ARG A 28 -7.03 -12.96 -6.40
N HIS A 29 -6.88 -13.53 -5.20
CA HIS A 29 -7.63 -13.08 -4.02
C HIS A 29 -7.30 -11.64 -3.66
N LYS A 30 -6.01 -11.29 -3.65
CA LYS A 30 -5.56 -9.92 -3.40
C LYS A 30 -6.23 -8.94 -4.37
N ARG A 31 -6.29 -9.26 -5.66
CA ARG A 31 -6.89 -8.39 -6.67
C ARG A 31 -8.39 -8.16 -6.46
N ALA A 32 -9.10 -9.17 -5.96
CA ALA A 32 -10.52 -9.06 -5.62
C ALA A 32 -10.73 -8.19 -4.37
N ILE A 33 -9.90 -8.40 -3.33
CA ILE A 33 -9.95 -7.61 -2.10
C ILE A 33 -9.69 -6.13 -2.40
N TYR A 34 -8.64 -5.79 -3.16
CA TYR A 34 -8.37 -4.39 -3.51
C TYR A 34 -9.49 -3.75 -4.34
N ALA A 35 -10.16 -4.52 -5.22
CA ALA A 35 -11.30 -4.01 -5.96
C ALA A 35 -12.47 -3.64 -5.01
N LEU A 36 -12.75 -4.50 -4.02
CA LEU A 36 -13.74 -4.23 -2.99
C LEU A 36 -13.34 -3.02 -2.12
N MET A 37 -12.08 -2.93 -1.72
CA MET A 37 -11.57 -1.79 -0.93
C MET A 37 -11.73 -0.46 -1.65
N ILE A 38 -11.47 -0.42 -2.97
CA ILE A 38 -11.66 0.80 -3.76
C ILE A 38 -13.15 1.17 -3.82
N ALA A 39 -14.03 0.21 -4.07
CA ALA A 39 -15.47 0.45 -4.12
C ALA A 39 -16.00 0.97 -2.78
N ASN A 40 -15.61 0.32 -1.68
CA ASN A 40 -15.99 0.73 -0.34
C ASN A 40 -15.42 2.12 0.00
N LEU A 41 -14.15 2.38 -0.31
CA LEU A 41 -13.52 3.68 -0.03
C LEU A 41 -14.26 4.84 -0.70
N VAL A 42 -14.68 4.67 -1.95
CA VAL A 42 -15.45 5.70 -2.66
C VAL A 42 -16.78 5.97 -1.95
N GLU A 43 -17.49 4.91 -1.57
CA GLU A 43 -18.78 5.03 -0.89
C GLU A 43 -18.64 5.59 0.54
N ASP A 44 -17.68 5.12 1.32
CA ASP A 44 -17.43 5.55 2.69
C ASP A 44 -17.04 7.03 2.76
N VAL A 45 -16.35 7.54 1.74
CA VAL A 45 -16.03 8.97 1.60
C VAL A 45 -17.27 9.78 1.22
N ASN A 46 -18.12 9.27 0.33
CA ASN A 46 -19.40 9.91 -0.01
C ASN A 46 -20.33 9.99 1.21
N LEU A 47 -20.34 8.96 2.05
CA LEU A 47 -21.10 8.90 3.30
C LEU A 47 -20.46 9.70 4.45
N GLY A 48 -19.24 10.23 4.26
CA GLY A 48 -18.51 10.99 5.27
C GLY A 48 -17.98 10.14 6.45
N VAL A 49 -17.99 8.82 6.31
CA VAL A 49 -17.46 7.87 7.31
C VAL A 49 -15.93 7.92 7.33
N VAL A 50 -15.32 8.12 6.16
CA VAL A 50 -13.87 8.18 5.98
C VAL A 50 -13.46 9.56 5.48
N SER A 51 -12.41 10.14 6.09
CA SER A 51 -11.79 11.38 5.61
C SER A 51 -10.58 11.04 4.72
N PRO A 52 -10.62 11.31 3.39
CA PRO A 52 -9.51 11.01 2.48
C PRO A 52 -8.19 11.63 2.92
N LEU A 53 -8.26 12.84 3.49
CA LEU A 53 -7.10 13.59 3.96
C LEU A 53 -6.41 12.92 5.15
N GLN A 54 -7.19 12.43 6.10
CA GLN A 54 -6.65 11.72 7.26
C GLN A 54 -6.01 10.39 6.84
N GLU A 55 -6.67 9.63 5.96
CA GLU A 55 -6.12 8.37 5.47
C GLU A 55 -4.85 8.56 4.64
N THR A 56 -4.81 9.61 3.81
CA THR A 56 -3.59 9.93 3.04
C THR A 56 -2.43 10.32 3.95
N ARG A 57 -2.67 11.12 5.00
CA ARG A 57 -1.63 11.48 5.98
C ARG A 57 -1.13 10.28 6.78
N LYS A 58 -1.97 9.27 7.04
CA LYS A 58 -1.56 8.03 7.70
C LYS A 58 -0.63 7.19 6.80
N LEU A 59 -0.95 7.10 5.51
CA LEU A 59 -0.18 6.32 4.54
C LEU A 59 1.12 7.03 4.13
N TYR A 60 1.06 8.36 3.98
CA TYR A 60 2.15 9.18 3.47
C TYR A 60 2.34 10.44 4.33
N PRO A 61 2.91 10.30 5.55
CA PRO A 61 3.05 11.43 6.46
C PRO A 61 4.01 12.51 5.95
N ALA A 62 4.97 12.14 5.08
CA ALA A 62 5.96 13.06 4.51
C ALA A 62 5.48 13.77 3.23
N ILE A 63 4.33 13.39 2.67
CA ILE A 63 3.83 13.94 1.41
C ILE A 63 2.70 14.92 1.71
N ASP A 64 2.81 16.15 1.19
CA ASP A 64 1.72 17.10 1.24
C ASP A 64 0.52 16.58 0.46
N ALA A 65 -0.59 16.38 1.17
CA ALA A 65 -1.81 15.91 0.55
C ALA A 65 -2.40 16.97 -0.39
N PRO A 66 -3.02 16.55 -1.52
CA PRO A 66 -3.69 17.47 -2.43
C PRO A 66 -4.73 18.36 -1.72
N PRO A 67 -4.95 19.60 -2.21
CA PRO A 67 -5.81 20.56 -1.51
C PRO A 67 -7.29 20.21 -1.54
N THR A 68 -7.74 19.34 -2.45
CA THR A 68 -9.16 18.98 -2.58
C THR A 68 -9.43 17.55 -2.10
N PRO A 69 -10.58 17.30 -1.44
CA PRO A 69 -10.97 15.96 -1.02
C PRO A 69 -11.06 14.96 -2.18
N SER A 70 -11.56 15.41 -3.34
CA SER A 70 -11.66 14.59 -4.55
C SER A 70 -10.29 14.19 -5.10
N ALA A 71 -9.32 15.12 -5.17
CA ALA A 71 -7.96 14.80 -5.59
C ALA A 71 -7.27 13.85 -4.60
N THR A 72 -7.54 14.01 -3.30
CA THR A 72 -7.00 13.13 -2.27
C THR A 72 -7.59 11.71 -2.35
N LEU A 73 -8.91 11.59 -2.59
CA LEU A 73 -9.56 10.30 -2.86
C LEU A 73 -8.99 9.64 -4.12
N ALA A 74 -8.81 10.40 -5.20
CA ALA A 74 -8.21 9.89 -6.43
C ALA A 74 -6.80 9.34 -6.17
N LEU A 75 -5.97 10.05 -5.40
CA LEU A 75 -4.63 9.60 -5.01
C LEU A 75 -4.69 8.26 -4.25
N LEU A 76 -5.59 8.13 -3.27
CA LEU A 76 -5.77 6.87 -2.53
C LEU A 76 -6.22 5.73 -3.45
N CYS A 77 -7.18 5.97 -4.33
CA CYS A 77 -7.62 4.99 -5.32
C CYS A 77 -6.48 4.57 -6.25
N THR A 78 -5.66 5.51 -6.73
CA THR A 78 -4.48 5.23 -7.55
C THR A 78 -3.47 4.37 -6.79
N HIS A 79 -3.23 4.66 -5.50
CA HIS A 79 -2.37 3.83 -4.66
C HIS A 79 -2.89 2.39 -4.54
N LEU A 80 -4.18 2.21 -4.24
CA LEU A 80 -4.79 0.88 -4.15
C LEU A 80 -4.75 0.12 -5.49
N LEU A 81 -4.94 0.83 -6.62
CA LEU A 81 -4.78 0.23 -7.95
C LEU A 81 -3.35 -0.24 -8.23
N HIS A 82 -2.36 0.51 -7.74
CA HIS A 82 -0.95 0.10 -7.84
C HIS A 82 -0.67 -1.17 -7.00
N GLU A 83 -1.10 -1.20 -5.74
CA GLU A 83 -0.89 -2.38 -4.88
C GLU A 83 -1.67 -3.62 -5.34
N ARG A 84 -2.79 -3.40 -6.04
CA ARG A 84 -3.57 -4.45 -6.70
C ARG A 84 -2.77 -5.19 -7.76
N VAL A 85 -1.96 -4.48 -8.56
CA VAL A 85 -1.21 -5.08 -9.68
C VAL A 85 0.16 -5.61 -9.27
N ARG A 86 0.76 -5.04 -8.23
CA ARG A 86 2.02 -5.53 -7.64
C ARG A 86 1.91 -7.03 -7.33
N SER A 87 2.95 -7.83 -7.52
CA SER A 87 2.90 -9.26 -7.16
C SER A 87 3.07 -9.45 -5.65
N VAL A 88 2.40 -10.44 -5.06
CA VAL A 88 2.70 -10.87 -3.68
C VAL A 88 4.12 -11.41 -3.51
N ALA A 89 4.74 -11.88 -4.60
CA ALA A 89 6.13 -12.33 -4.61
C ALA A 89 7.13 -11.19 -4.88
N ALA A 90 6.65 -9.96 -5.11
CA ALA A 90 7.56 -8.82 -5.26
C ALA A 90 8.20 -8.54 -3.89
N PRO A 91 9.53 -8.32 -3.83
CA PRO A 91 10.18 -7.91 -2.60
C PRO A 91 9.48 -6.70 -2.00
N VAL A 92 9.21 -6.74 -0.71
CA VAL A 92 8.77 -5.55 0.01
C VAL A 92 10.03 -4.72 0.26
N PRO A 93 10.11 -3.49 -0.29
CA PRO A 93 11.19 -2.60 0.07
C PRO A 93 11.21 -2.50 1.60
N GLN A 94 12.31 -2.92 2.21
CA GLN A 94 12.60 -2.70 3.63
C GLN A 94 12.95 -1.22 3.81
N VAL A 95 12.11 -0.32 3.29
CA VAL A 95 12.22 1.10 3.58
C VAL A 95 11.71 1.23 4.99
N GLU A 96 12.65 1.40 5.93
CA GLU A 96 12.35 1.85 7.28
C GLU A 96 11.31 2.96 7.19
N ARG A 97 10.38 2.95 8.13
CA ARG A 97 9.23 3.85 8.28
C ARG A 97 9.56 5.37 8.33
N GLY A 98 10.77 5.79 7.95
CA GLY A 98 11.33 7.13 8.11
C GLY A 98 11.42 7.98 6.84
N ASP A 99 11.90 7.48 5.70
CA ASP A 99 12.52 8.42 4.72
C ASP A 99 11.92 8.32 3.30
N HIS A 100 10.69 8.84 3.14
CA HIS A 100 10.08 9.09 1.83
C HIS A 100 10.40 10.50 1.32
N ALA A 101 11.47 10.66 0.54
CA ALA A 101 11.65 11.88 -0.26
C ALA A 101 12.28 11.66 -1.66
N ALA A 102 12.95 10.52 -1.94
CA ALA A 102 13.85 10.48 -3.10
C ALA A 102 13.37 9.67 -4.33
N GLU A 103 12.46 8.70 -4.18
CA GLU A 103 12.21 7.76 -5.30
C GLU A 103 11.23 8.30 -6.36
N GLN A 104 10.35 9.25 -6.00
CA GLN A 104 9.29 9.71 -6.91
C GLN A 104 9.78 10.74 -7.96
N VAL A 105 10.91 11.40 -7.72
CA VAL A 105 11.47 12.43 -8.64
C VAL A 105 12.07 11.80 -9.91
N ARG A 106 12.54 10.54 -9.84
CA ARG A 106 13.12 9.86 -11.02
C ARG A 106 12.09 9.46 -12.06
N ALA A 107 10.84 9.19 -11.67
CA ALA A 107 9.79 8.81 -12.61
C ALA A 107 9.24 9.98 -13.45
N GLN A 108 9.37 11.23 -12.97
CA GLN A 108 8.89 12.42 -13.68
C GLN A 108 9.91 13.00 -14.68
N SER A 109 11.15 12.50 -14.68
CA SER A 109 12.23 13.02 -15.51
C SER A 109 12.36 12.32 -16.88
N CYS A 110 11.57 11.27 -17.14
CA CYS A 110 11.66 10.49 -18.39
C CYS A 110 10.58 10.84 -19.44
N THR A 111 9.78 11.89 -19.19
CA THR A 111 8.91 12.50 -20.19
C THR A 111 9.27 13.97 -20.34
N ARG A 112 10.37 14.24 -21.02
CA ARG A 112 10.64 15.53 -21.65
C ARG A 112 11.40 15.33 -22.95
#